data_AF-A0A978TVD4-F1
#
_entry.id   AF-A0A978TVD4-F1
#
_cell.length_a   1.000
_cell.length_b   1.000
_cell.length_c   1.000
_cell.angle_alpha   90.00
_cell.angle_beta   90.00
_cell.angle_gamma   90.00
#
_symmetry.space_group_name_H-M   'P 1'
#
loop_
_entity.id
_entity.type
_entity.pdbx_description
1 polymer ?
#
loop_
_entity_poly.entity_id
_entity_poly.type
_entity_poly.pdbx_seq_one_letter_code
_entity_poly.pdbx_strand_id
1 'polypeptide(L)' 'MNVLSTIEIGQPKTIVGYHTQDATLLRKLVTLGMMPGIEIILEQRFPSYIIKLGHTRTSIDRETAESIFVQ' A
#
# COMPACT_ATOMS: atom_id res chain seq x y z
N MET A 1 7.61 6.23 10.75
CA MET A 1 7.38 5.24 9.68
C MET A 1 6.08 4.57 10.00
N ASN A 2 5.05 4.74 9.17
CA ASN A 2 3.69 4.31 9.49
C ASN A 2 3.31 3.11 8.62
N VAL A 3 2.43 2.26 9.11
CA VAL A 3 1.91 1.12 8.35
C VAL A 3 0.69 1.59 7.56
N LEU A 4 0.54 1.14 6.30
CA LEU A 4 -0.56 1.57 5.44
C LEU A 4 -1.95 1.32 6.07
N SER A 5 -2.10 0.25 6.86
CA SER A 5 -3.36 -0.08 7.53
C SER A 5 -3.79 0.92 8.62
N THR A 6 -2.88 1.75 9.14
CA THR A 6 -3.15 2.66 10.28
C THR A 6 -3.28 4.13 9.89
N ILE A 7 -2.90 4.52 8.67
CA ILE A 7 -2.88 5.92 8.19
C ILE A 7 -4.24 6.45 7.75
N GLU A 8 -4.57 7.70 8.06
CA GLU A 8 -5.83 8.35 7.67
C GLU A 8 -6.10 8.24 6.16
N ILE A 9 -7.37 8.05 5.81
CA ILE A 9 -7.80 8.00 4.41
C ILE A 9 -7.71 9.39 3.77
N GLY A 10 -7.50 9.42 2.45
CA GLY A 10 -7.52 10.64 1.64
C GLY A 10 -6.22 11.44 1.64
N GLN A 11 -5.24 11.10 2.49
CA GLN A 11 -3.92 11.76 2.46
C GLN A 11 -2.94 11.05 1.52
N PRO A 12 -2.21 11.79 0.68
CA PRO A 12 -1.08 11.24 -0.08
C PRO A 12 0.02 10.75 0.85
N LYS A 13 0.56 9.58 0.54
CA LYS A 13 1.59 8.89 1.30
C LYS A 13 2.60 8.25 0.37
N THR A 14 3.87 8.30 0.73
CA THR A 14 4.93 7.69 -0.09
C THR A 14 5.30 6.33 0.48
N ILE A 15 5.34 5.29 -0.36
CA ILE A 15 5.83 3.98 0.03
C ILE A 15 7.32 4.07 0.34
N VAL A 16 7.73 3.59 1.51
CA VAL A 16 9.16 3.60 1.92
C VAL A 16 9.78 2.22 2.00
N GLY A 17 8.96 1.16 1.99
CA GLY A 17 9.44 -0.22 2.02
C GLY A 17 8.36 -1.20 2.45
N TYR A 18 8.78 -2.45 2.69
CA TYR A 18 7.89 -3.54 3.05
C TYR A 18 8.41 -4.31 4.26
N HIS A 19 7.48 -4.80 5.07
CA HIS A 19 7.72 -5.76 6.13
C HIS A 19 7.26 -7.15 5.70
N THR A 20 8.03 -7.80 4.82
CA THR A 20 7.74 -9.18 4.42
C THR A 20 9.01 -9.90 3.99
N GLN A 21 9.06 -11.21 4.24
CA GLN A 21 10.09 -12.12 3.72
C GLN A 21 9.55 -12.96 2.54
N ASP A 22 8.27 -12.79 2.18
CA ASP A 22 7.65 -13.52 1.07
C ASP A 22 7.98 -12.86 -0.27
N ALA A 23 8.83 -13.52 -1.05
CA ALA A 23 9.20 -13.10 -2.40
C ALA A 23 8.00 -13.03 -3.36
N THR A 24 6.95 -13.83 -3.13
CA THR A 24 5.72 -13.84 -3.93
C THR A 24 4.94 -12.56 -3.70
N LEU A 25 4.77 -12.16 -2.43
CA LEU A 25 4.11 -10.92 -2.05
C LEU A 25 4.88 -9.70 -2.58
N LEU A 26 6.21 -9.68 -2.42
CA LEU A 26 7.06 -8.61 -2.96
C LEU A 26 6.89 -8.48 -4.48
N ARG A 27 6.94 -9.59 -5.21
CA ARG A 27 6.74 -9.59 -6.66
C ARG A 27 5.35 -9.10 -7.06
N LYS A 28 4.31 -9.49 -6.32
CA LYS A 28 2.94 -9.00 -6.52
C LYS A 28 2.88 -7.48 -6.34
N LEU A 29 3.45 -6.94 -5.27
CA LEU A 29 3.49 -5.49 -4.99
C LEU A 29 4.18 -4.70 -6.11
N VAL A 30 5.36 -5.16 -6.53
CA VAL A 30 6.11 -4.53 -7.64
C VAL A 30 5.32 -4.60 -8.95
N THR A 31 4.69 -5.74 -9.25
CA THR A 31 3.87 -5.91 -10.46
C THR A 31 2.64 -4.98 -10.47
N LEU A 32 2.09 -4.65 -9.29
CA LEU A 32 1.00 -3.70 -9.13
C LEU A 32 1.45 -2.23 -9.14
N GLY A 33 2.76 -1.96 -9.26
CA GLY A 33 3.33 -0.61 -9.21
C GLY A 33 3.48 -0.03 -7.81
N MET A 34 3.26 -0.84 -6.77
CA MET A 34 3.50 -0.45 -5.37
C MET A 34 4.99 -0.64 -5.07
N MET A 35 5.83 0.29 -5.51
CA MET A 35 7.29 0.31 -5.29
C MET A 35 7.69 1.41 -4.29
N PRO A 36 8.83 1.32 -3.59
CA PRO A 36 9.29 2.41 -2.74
C PRO A 36 9.55 3.68 -3.57
N GLY A 37 9.19 4.83 -3.02
CA GLY A 37 9.24 6.13 -3.71
C GLY A 37 7.98 6.49 -4.49
N ILE A 38 6.99 5.59 -4.58
CA ILE A 38 5.71 5.88 -5.23
C ILE A 38 4.73 6.51 -4.25
N GLU A 39 4.08 7.59 -4.69
CA GLU A 39 2.96 8.20 -3.97
C GLU A 39 1.67 7.42 -4.19
N ILE A 40 0.97 7.16 -3.08
CA ILE A 40 -0.31 6.47 -3.03
C ILE A 40 -1.29 7.23 -2.14
N ILE A 41 -2.58 7.06 -2.39
CA ILE A 41 -3.66 7.60 -1.54
C ILE A 41 -4.51 6.43 -1.08
N LEU A 42 -4.72 6.30 0.23
CA LEU A 42 -5.65 5.33 0.79
C LEU A 42 -7.07 5.90 0.72
N GLU A 43 -7.91 5.38 -0.17
CA GLU A 43 -9.28 5.86 -0.36
C GLU A 43 -10.28 5.20 0.61
N GLN A 44 -10.01 3.97 1.04
CA GLN A 44 -10.91 3.19 1.91
C GLN A 44 -10.12 2.20 2.77
N ARG A 45 -10.59 1.92 4.00
CA ARG A 45 -10.03 0.87 4.88
C ARG A 45 -10.95 -0.33 5.13
N PHE A 46 -12.26 -0.14 5.05
CA PHE A 46 -13.26 -1.18 5.36
C PHE A 46 -14.42 -1.11 4.37
N PRO A 47 -14.94 -2.24 3.85
CA PRO A 47 -14.56 -3.63 4.16
C PRO A 47 -13.25 -4.11 3.51
N SER A 48 -12.67 -3.33 2.61
CA SER A 48 -11.38 -3.59 1.96
C SER A 48 -10.52 -2.32 1.90
N TYR A 49 -9.21 -2.49 1.72
CA TYR A 49 -8.28 -1.39 1.56
C TYR A 49 -8.21 -1.00 0.08
N ILE A 50 -8.70 0.19 -0.27
CA ILE A 50 -8.62 0.72 -1.64
C ILE A 50 -7.51 1.75 -1.69
N ILE A 51 -6.57 1.52 -2.58
CA ILE A 51 -5.42 2.41 -2.80
C ILE A 51 -5.48 2.94 -4.22
N LYS A 52 -5.21 4.24 -4.35
CA LYS A 52 -5.01 4.92 -5.62
C LYS A 52 -3.53 5.22 -5.80
N LEU A 53 -2.99 4.82 -6.95
CA LEU A 53 -1.61 5.05 -7.37
C LEU A 53 -1.63 5.62 -8.79
N GLY A 54 -1.29 6.90 -8.92
CA GLY A 54 -1.49 7.65 -10.18
C GLY A 54 -2.94 7.58 -10.66
N HIS A 55 -3.16 6.95 -11.83
CA HIS A 55 -4.49 6.75 -12.43
C HIS A 55 -5.11 5.38 -12.14
N THR A 56 -4.38 4.50 -11.44
CA THR A 56 -4.83 3.15 -11.12
C THR A 56 -5.42 3.11 -9.72
N ARG A 57 -6.52 2.36 -9.55
CA ARG A 57 -7.08 2.01 -8.24
C ARG A 57 -7.08 0.50 -8.08
N THR A 58 -6.64 0.04 -6.93
CA THR A 58 -6.60 -1.39 -6.61
C THR A 58 -7.08 -1.63 -5.19
N SER A 59 -7.75 -2.76 -4.98
CA SER A 59 -8.03 -3.27 -3.66
C SER A 59 -6.90 -4.18 -3.21
N ILE A 60 -6.57 -4.13 -1.92
CA ILE A 60 -5.71 -5.08 -1.25
C ILE A 60 -6.37 -5.60 0.02
N ASP A 61 -5.94 -6.77 0.44
CA ASP A 61 -6.28 -7.37 1.71
C ASP A 61 -5.50 -6.72 2.86
N ARG A 62 -5.92 -7.04 4.08
CA ARG A 62 -5.35 -6.46 5.31
C ARG A 62 -3.89 -6.86 5.51
N GLU A 63 -3.53 -8.11 5.22
CA GLU A 63 -2.16 -8.61 5.40
C GLU A 63 -1.19 -7.86 4.48
N THR A 64 -1.58 -7.69 3.21
CA THR A 64 -0.83 -6.85 2.27
C THR A 64 -0.70 -5.41 2.80
N ALA A 65 -1.78 -4.79 3.31
CA ALA A 65 -1.72 -3.42 3.85
C ALA A 65 -0.84 -3.31 5.11
N GLU A 66 -0.81 -4.33 5.95
CA GLU A 66 0.05 -4.38 7.14
C GLU A 66 1.53 -4.57 6.79
N SER A 67 1.82 -5.15 5.62
CA SER A 67 3.19 -5.31 5.12
C SER A 67 3.78 -4.05 4.48
N ILE A 68 3.00 -3.00 4.19
CA ILE A 68 3.46 -1.81 3.47
C ILE A 68 3.77 -0.68 4.45
N PHE A 69 4.99 -0.15 4.40
CA PHE A 69 5.37 1.05 5.13
C PHE A 69 5.26 2.31 4.28
N VAL A 70 4.76 3.38 4.89
CA VAL A 70 4.57 4.69 4.26
C VAL A 70 5.04 5.84 5.15
N GLN A 71 5.24 7.01 4.53
CA GLN A 71 5.44 8.31 5.17
C GLN A 71 4.48 9.37 4.62
#